data_AF-A0A2H0KCK2-F1
#
_entry.id   AF-A0A2H0KCK2-F1
#
_cell.length_a   1.000
_cell.length_b   1.000
_cell.length_c   1.000
_cell.angle_alpha   90.00
_cell.angle_beta   90.00
_cell.angle_gamma   90.00
#
_symmetry.space_group_name_H-M   'P 1'
#
loop_
_entity.id
_entity.type
_entity.pdbx_description
1 polymer ?
#
loop_
_entity_poly.entity_id
_entity_poly.type
_entity_poly.pdbx_seq_one_letter_code
_entity_poly.pdbx_strand_id
1 'polypeptide(L)'
;MNVHIAIQGPVGKAIQQVLNLFGEHSYTDFENAKLVLVDSKEELLRLHTSDKYFVVLSVKEPSKLPANSEWQGMPELAKLIPLISDEAAIDRKLGKTTSVSGQEVPIERILGGGFHILVVDDSKENRKLAKQLLDGHTLSVASSYGQAMEVLTTGDFPSVVLTDLYLPMSRHGALSVDAIEIGRLVPYGLLIALEAARNGADVAIVTDANHHQDCISAAFDTMRHTYSVNGKKLLLLNNCGKDWAKALELLRK
;
A
#
# COMPACT_ATOMS: atom_id res chain seq x y z
N MET A 1 -14.50 -14.97 18.54
CA MET A 1 -13.72 -14.06 17.67
C MET A 1 -12.26 -14.02 18.07
N ASN A 2 -11.39 -14.07 17.08
CA ASN A 2 -9.94 -13.93 17.18
C ASN A 2 -9.52 -12.45 17.26
N VAL A 3 -8.84 -12.09 18.36
CA VAL A 3 -8.37 -10.71 18.60
C VAL A 3 -6.85 -10.67 18.67
N HIS A 4 -6.24 -9.74 17.94
CA HIS A 4 -4.82 -9.41 18.06
C HIS A 4 -4.64 -8.10 18.83
N ILE A 5 -3.71 -8.07 19.79
CA ILE A 5 -3.39 -6.89 20.59
C ILE A 5 -1.98 -6.45 20.24
N ALA A 6 -1.87 -5.51 19.31
CA ALA A 6 -0.62 -4.89 18.89
C ALA A 6 -0.26 -3.67 19.78
N ILE A 7 -0.56 -3.76 21.08
CA ILE A 7 -0.27 -2.72 22.07
C ILE A 7 0.81 -3.26 23.00
N GLN A 8 1.94 -2.59 23.04
CA GLN A 8 3.04 -2.98 23.90
C GLN A 8 2.91 -2.36 25.29
N GLY A 9 3.56 -2.98 26.29
CA GLY A 9 3.66 -2.43 27.63
C GLY A 9 2.42 -2.64 28.53
N PRO A 10 2.25 -1.81 29.58
CA PRO A 10 1.25 -2.04 30.62
C PRO A 10 -0.21 -2.00 30.13
N VAL A 11 -0.51 -1.14 29.15
CA VAL A 11 -1.88 -0.99 28.61
C VAL A 11 -2.31 -2.28 27.90
N GLY A 12 -1.45 -2.83 27.03
CA GLY A 12 -1.72 -4.10 26.37
C GLY A 12 -1.94 -5.25 27.35
N LYS A 13 -1.12 -5.34 28.41
CA LYS A 13 -1.29 -6.32 29.49
C LYS A 13 -2.60 -6.15 30.26
N ALA A 14 -3.00 -4.92 30.55
CA ALA A 14 -4.26 -4.65 31.24
C ALA A 14 -5.46 -5.05 30.38
N ILE A 15 -5.44 -4.73 29.08
CA ILE A 15 -6.49 -5.16 28.13
C ILE A 15 -6.56 -6.69 28.07
N GLN A 16 -5.41 -7.37 27.97
CA GLN A 16 -5.36 -8.84 28.03
C GLN A 16 -5.99 -9.35 29.33
N GLN A 17 -5.64 -8.80 30.49
CA GLN A 17 -6.24 -9.22 31.76
C GLN A 17 -7.76 -9.05 31.78
N VAL A 18 -8.27 -7.89 31.33
CA VAL A 18 -9.71 -7.62 31.28
C VAL A 18 -10.41 -8.60 30.36
N LEU A 19 -9.89 -8.83 29.16
CA LEU A 19 -10.52 -9.74 28.19
C LEU A 19 -10.50 -11.21 28.66
N ASN A 20 -9.46 -11.63 29.38
CA ASN A 20 -9.39 -12.97 30.01
C ASN A 20 -10.51 -13.20 31.04
N LEU A 21 -11.09 -12.15 31.64
CA LEU A 21 -12.19 -12.28 32.59
C LEU A 21 -13.53 -12.58 31.92
N PHE A 22 -13.68 -12.31 30.62
CA PHE A 22 -14.95 -12.43 29.89
C PHE A 22 -15.12 -13.75 29.13
N GLY A 23 -14.17 -14.70 29.23
CA GLY A 23 -14.29 -16.06 28.71
C GLY A 23 -13.17 -16.48 27.75
N GLU A 24 -13.39 -17.56 27.00
CA GLU A 24 -12.46 -18.14 26.01
C GLU A 24 -12.32 -17.26 24.75
N HIS A 25 -11.92 -15.99 24.90
CA HIS A 25 -11.45 -15.23 23.76
C HIS A 25 -10.05 -15.73 23.38
N SER A 26 -9.92 -16.27 22.17
CA SER A 26 -8.64 -16.68 21.60
C SER A 26 -7.85 -15.45 21.17
N TYR A 27 -6.86 -15.05 21.99
CA TYR A 27 -5.76 -14.26 21.48
C TYR A 27 -5.06 -15.05 20.39
N THR A 28 -4.76 -14.39 19.29
CA THR A 28 -4.09 -15.05 18.19
C THR A 28 -3.03 -14.13 17.59
N ASP A 29 -2.18 -14.72 16.75
CA ASP A 29 -1.32 -13.98 15.85
C ASP A 29 -2.12 -13.03 14.94
N PHE A 30 -1.40 -12.11 14.32
CA PHE A 30 -2.00 -11.12 13.44
C PHE A 30 -2.68 -11.78 12.23
N GLU A 31 -2.12 -12.86 11.67
CA GLU A 31 -2.66 -13.51 10.47
C GLU A 31 -4.10 -14.00 10.69
N ASN A 32 -4.36 -14.64 11.84
CA ASN A 32 -5.64 -15.26 12.15
C ASN A 32 -6.65 -14.30 12.82
N ALA A 33 -6.26 -13.05 13.08
CA ALA A 33 -7.13 -12.07 13.73
C ALA A 33 -8.08 -11.38 12.74
N LYS A 34 -9.32 -11.14 13.21
CA LYS A 34 -10.31 -10.27 12.56
C LYS A 34 -10.36 -8.88 13.19
N LEU A 35 -10.11 -8.80 14.50
CA LEU A 35 -10.05 -7.55 15.25
C LEU A 35 -8.60 -7.30 15.70
N VAL A 36 -8.09 -6.10 15.44
CA VAL A 36 -6.75 -5.69 15.84
C VAL A 36 -6.84 -4.43 16.69
N LEU A 37 -6.31 -4.50 17.91
CA LEU A 37 -6.18 -3.34 18.80
C LEU A 37 -4.78 -2.76 18.64
N VAL A 38 -4.70 -1.46 18.39
CA VAL A 38 -3.46 -0.68 18.29
C VAL A 38 -3.55 0.53 19.20
N ASP A 39 -2.42 1.08 19.63
CA ASP A 39 -2.37 2.23 20.56
C ASP A 39 -2.13 3.57 19.87
N SER A 40 -1.89 3.54 18.56
CA SER A 40 -1.46 4.70 17.80
C SER A 40 -1.86 4.59 16.33
N LYS A 41 -1.94 5.74 15.66
CA LYS A 41 -2.19 5.79 14.21
C LYS A 41 -0.98 5.31 13.43
N GLU A 42 0.22 5.49 13.99
CA GLU A 42 1.49 4.97 13.49
C GLU A 42 1.44 3.44 13.37
N GLU A 43 1.02 2.76 14.43
CA GLU A 43 0.90 1.31 14.43
C GLU A 43 -0.25 0.84 13.53
N LEU A 44 -1.35 1.59 13.49
CA LEU A 44 -2.41 1.36 12.50
C LEU A 44 -1.85 1.42 11.08
N LEU A 45 -1.12 2.46 10.72
CA LEU A 45 -0.52 2.63 9.38
C LEU A 45 0.38 1.45 9.00
N ARG A 46 1.14 0.93 9.97
CA ARG A 46 2.06 -0.20 9.76
C ARG A 46 1.34 -1.53 9.56
N LEU A 47 0.26 -1.76 10.29
CA LEU A 47 -0.45 -3.04 10.32
C LEU A 47 -1.72 -3.06 9.47
N HIS A 48 -2.14 -1.92 8.91
CA HIS A 48 -3.43 -1.81 8.23
C HIS A 48 -3.55 -2.78 7.06
N THR A 49 -4.64 -3.52 7.07
CA THR A 49 -5.05 -4.43 6.01
C THR A 49 -6.57 -4.33 5.87
N SER A 50 -7.09 -4.51 4.67
CA SER A 50 -8.53 -4.33 4.41
C SER A 50 -9.41 -5.47 4.95
N ASP A 51 -8.83 -6.63 5.26
CA ASP A 51 -9.53 -7.82 5.79
C ASP A 51 -9.66 -7.83 7.32
N LYS A 52 -9.12 -6.82 8.01
CA LYS A 52 -9.16 -6.73 9.49
C LYS A 52 -9.82 -5.45 9.94
N TYR A 53 -10.48 -5.51 11.08
CA TYR A 53 -11.08 -4.34 11.73
C TYR A 53 -10.13 -3.83 12.80
N PHE A 54 -9.86 -2.53 12.79
CA PHE A 54 -8.90 -1.93 13.71
C PHE A 54 -9.58 -1.03 14.73
N VAL A 55 -9.12 -1.10 15.98
CA VAL A 55 -9.51 -0.13 17.01
C VAL A 55 -8.27 0.56 17.52
N VAL A 56 -8.24 1.88 17.38
CA VAL A 56 -7.15 2.72 17.88
C VAL A 56 -7.47 3.19 19.29
N LEU A 57 -6.71 2.70 20.26
CA LEU A 57 -6.81 3.04 21.67
C LEU A 57 -5.83 4.17 22.00
N SER A 58 -6.32 5.41 21.94
CA SER A 58 -5.49 6.59 22.16
C SER A 58 -6.22 7.61 23.04
N VAL A 59 -5.46 8.41 23.78
CA VAL A 59 -5.98 9.55 24.55
C VAL A 59 -6.54 10.63 23.62
N LYS A 60 -5.93 10.82 22.45
CA LYS A 60 -6.35 11.81 21.45
C LYS A 60 -6.95 11.10 20.25
N GLU A 61 -8.11 11.58 19.80
CA GLU A 61 -8.76 11.11 18.57
C GLU A 61 -7.82 11.32 17.36
N PRO A 62 -7.43 10.26 16.65
CA PRO A 62 -6.66 10.37 15.42
C PRO A 62 -7.50 10.96 14.29
N SER A 63 -6.89 11.81 13.48
CA SER A 63 -7.56 12.33 12.28
C SER A 63 -7.62 11.26 11.17
N LYS A 64 -8.71 11.23 10.40
CA LYS A 64 -8.85 10.46 9.14
C LYS A 64 -8.51 8.97 9.26
N LEU A 65 -9.30 8.27 10.04
CA LEU A 65 -9.23 6.82 10.13
C LEU A 65 -9.85 6.14 8.89
N PRO A 66 -9.31 5.00 8.42
CA PRO A 66 -9.91 4.22 7.34
C PRO A 66 -11.28 3.67 7.74
N ALA A 67 -12.10 3.29 6.76
CA ALA A 67 -13.49 2.85 7.00
C ALA A 67 -13.60 1.58 7.88
N ASN A 68 -12.58 0.72 7.85
CA ASN A 68 -12.46 -0.48 8.68
C ASN A 68 -11.73 -0.20 10.01
N SER A 69 -11.76 1.02 10.51
CA SER A 69 -11.27 1.30 11.86
C SER A 69 -12.12 2.29 12.62
N GLU A 70 -11.98 2.29 13.94
CA GLU A 70 -12.57 3.28 14.83
C GLU A 70 -11.60 3.66 15.95
N TRP A 71 -11.83 4.83 16.54
CA TRP A 71 -11.11 5.28 17.72
C TRP A 71 -11.94 4.97 18.97
N GLN A 72 -11.26 4.57 20.04
CA GLN A 72 -11.84 4.51 21.37
C GLN A 72 -10.92 5.25 22.33
N GLY A 73 -11.47 6.25 23.02
CA GLY A 73 -10.75 7.01 24.02
C GLY A 73 -10.42 6.15 25.24
N MET A 74 -9.21 6.30 25.78
CA MET A 74 -8.93 5.76 27.12
C MET A 74 -9.58 6.67 28.18
N PRO A 75 -10.32 6.14 29.18
CA PRO A 75 -10.35 4.76 29.66
C PRO A 75 -11.61 3.94 29.26
N GLU A 76 -12.30 4.26 28.16
CA GLU A 76 -13.60 3.67 27.79
C GLU A 76 -13.53 2.20 27.30
N LEU A 77 -12.63 1.38 27.85
CA LEU A 77 -12.40 -0.02 27.46
C LEU A 77 -13.66 -0.89 27.56
N ALA A 78 -14.63 -0.52 28.41
CA ALA A 78 -15.92 -1.20 28.48
C ALA A 78 -16.68 -1.19 27.14
N LYS A 79 -16.45 -0.19 26.27
CA LYS A 79 -17.03 -0.13 24.92
C LYS A 79 -16.47 -1.19 23.97
N LEU A 80 -15.32 -1.81 24.30
CA LEU A 80 -14.76 -2.90 23.52
C LEU A 80 -15.52 -4.22 23.72
N ILE A 81 -16.17 -4.42 24.87
CA ILE A 81 -16.82 -5.70 25.21
C ILE A 81 -17.92 -6.06 24.19
N PRO A 82 -18.86 -5.17 23.84
CA PRO A 82 -19.86 -5.48 22.83
C PRO A 82 -19.25 -5.75 21.46
N LEU A 83 -18.22 -5.00 21.06
CA LEU A 83 -17.53 -5.18 19.78
C LEU A 83 -16.82 -6.54 19.71
N ILE A 84 -16.19 -6.96 20.81
CA ILE A 84 -15.47 -8.23 20.91
C ILE A 84 -16.44 -9.43 20.95
N SER A 85 -17.67 -9.19 21.39
CA SER A 85 -18.71 -10.23 21.50
C SER A 85 -19.56 -10.39 20.24
N ASP A 86 -19.61 -9.37 19.35
CA ASP A 86 -20.41 -9.38 18.12
C ASP A 86 -19.52 -9.49 16.87
N GLU A 87 -19.09 -10.71 16.54
CA GLU A 87 -18.32 -10.98 15.33
C GLU A 87 -19.07 -10.58 14.05
N ALA A 88 -20.41 -10.72 14.04
CA ALA A 88 -21.22 -10.34 12.90
C ALA A 88 -21.22 -8.81 12.67
N ALA A 89 -21.08 -7.99 13.71
CA ALA A 89 -20.88 -6.55 13.54
C ALA A 89 -19.58 -6.23 12.82
N ILE A 90 -18.50 -6.94 13.14
CA ILE A 90 -17.20 -6.76 12.48
C ILE A 90 -17.29 -7.20 11.01
N ASP A 91 -17.90 -8.35 10.73
CA ASP A 91 -18.09 -8.81 9.36
C ASP A 91 -18.92 -7.80 8.52
N ARG A 92 -19.97 -7.19 9.12
CA ARG A 92 -20.75 -6.12 8.48
C ARG A 92 -19.93 -4.85 8.19
N LYS A 93 -18.96 -4.53 9.06
CA LYS A 93 -18.06 -3.38 8.86
C LYS A 93 -17.01 -3.69 7.77
N LEU A 94 -16.46 -4.90 7.74
CA LEU A 94 -15.49 -5.34 6.75
C LEU A 94 -16.07 -5.42 5.33
N GLY A 95 -17.28 -5.96 5.19
CA GLY A 95 -17.93 -6.13 3.87
C GLY A 95 -18.23 -4.83 3.11
N LYS A 96 -18.05 -3.67 3.74
CA LYS A 96 -18.24 -2.34 3.11
C LYS A 96 -16.94 -1.68 2.64
N THR A 97 -15.77 -2.26 2.96
CA THR A 97 -14.48 -1.61 2.73
C THR A 97 -13.88 -2.11 1.41
N THR A 98 -13.52 -1.18 0.52
CA THR A 98 -12.73 -1.47 -0.68
C THR A 98 -11.31 -1.88 -0.29
N SER A 99 -10.81 -2.96 -0.88
CA SER A 99 -9.51 -3.54 -0.57
C SER A 99 -8.37 -2.67 -1.09
N VAL A 100 -7.73 -1.90 -0.21
CA VAL A 100 -6.41 -1.30 -0.46
C VAL A 100 -5.49 -1.76 0.66
N SER A 101 -4.44 -2.49 0.29
CA SER A 101 -3.41 -2.96 1.21
C SER A 101 -2.32 -1.89 1.31
N GLY A 102 -2.19 -1.24 2.46
CA GLY A 102 -1.12 -0.27 2.72
C GLY A 102 0.21 -0.90 3.13
N GLN A 103 0.30 -2.23 3.23
CA GLN A 103 1.48 -2.89 3.76
C GLN A 103 2.64 -2.86 2.75
N GLU A 104 3.70 -2.14 3.11
CA GLU A 104 4.96 -2.18 2.37
C GLU A 104 5.64 -3.55 2.56
N VAL A 105 6.03 -4.20 1.45
CA VAL A 105 6.87 -5.42 1.46
C VAL A 105 8.30 -5.05 1.11
N PRO A 106 9.33 -5.72 1.65
CA PRO A 106 10.73 -5.39 1.34
C PRO A 106 11.01 -5.36 -0.16
N ILE A 107 11.91 -4.47 -0.59
CA ILE A 107 12.34 -4.38 -2.00
C ILE A 107 12.97 -5.71 -2.39
N GLU A 108 12.39 -6.38 -3.39
CA GLU A 108 12.95 -7.63 -3.94
C GLU A 108 13.96 -7.28 -5.03
N ARG A 109 15.13 -7.92 -5.00
CA ARG A 109 16.16 -7.78 -6.05
C ARG A 109 16.40 -9.12 -6.72
N ILE A 110 16.26 -9.15 -8.04
CA ILE A 110 16.48 -10.34 -8.88
C ILE A 110 17.56 -9.98 -9.90
N LEU A 111 18.61 -10.80 -10.00
CA LEU A 111 19.70 -10.56 -10.92
C LEU A 111 19.42 -11.23 -12.27
N GLY A 112 19.69 -10.51 -13.36
CA GLY A 112 19.55 -11.00 -14.73
C GLY A 112 20.57 -10.35 -15.66
N GLY A 113 20.65 -10.81 -16.91
CA GLY A 113 21.63 -10.34 -17.90
C GLY A 113 21.17 -9.15 -18.75
N GLY A 114 19.88 -8.82 -18.73
CA GLY A 114 19.30 -7.73 -19.50
C GLY A 114 19.33 -6.37 -18.78
N PHE A 115 18.38 -5.49 -19.14
CA PHE A 115 18.17 -4.21 -18.48
C PHE A 115 18.09 -4.28 -16.96
N HIS A 116 18.52 -3.21 -16.29
CA HIS A 116 18.16 -2.94 -14.89
C HIS A 116 16.82 -2.20 -14.88
N ILE A 117 15.78 -2.84 -14.33
CA ILE A 117 14.39 -2.36 -14.33
C ILE A 117 13.91 -2.22 -12.89
N LEU A 118 13.32 -1.08 -12.55
CA LEU A 118 12.52 -0.90 -11.35
C LEU A 118 11.04 -1.09 -11.69
N VAL A 119 10.37 -2.00 -11.00
CA VAL A 119 8.91 -2.16 -11.06
C VAL A 119 8.31 -1.66 -9.75
N VAL A 120 7.29 -0.80 -9.83
CA VAL A 120 6.59 -0.24 -8.66
C VAL A 120 5.10 -0.55 -8.75
N ASP A 121 4.59 -1.42 -7.88
CA ASP A 121 3.17 -1.79 -7.83
C ASP A 121 2.79 -2.32 -6.44
N ASP A 122 1.68 -1.85 -5.87
CA ASP A 122 1.23 -2.25 -4.52
C ASP A 122 0.49 -3.60 -4.51
N SER A 123 0.00 -4.09 -5.65
CA SER A 123 -0.59 -5.42 -5.76
C SER A 123 0.46 -6.53 -5.78
N LYS A 124 0.29 -7.53 -4.91
CA LYS A 124 1.15 -8.72 -4.85
C LYS A 124 1.10 -9.51 -6.15
N GLU A 125 -0.06 -9.61 -6.76
CA GLU A 125 -0.31 -10.33 -8.01
C GLU A 125 0.42 -9.65 -9.17
N ASN A 126 0.32 -8.32 -9.27
CA ASN A 126 1.00 -7.54 -10.29
C ASN A 126 2.53 -7.61 -10.15
N ARG A 127 3.06 -7.51 -8.92
CA ARG A 127 4.49 -7.73 -8.66
C ARG A 127 4.94 -9.13 -9.04
N LYS A 128 4.12 -10.16 -8.76
CA LYS A 128 4.42 -11.54 -9.18
C LYS A 128 4.44 -11.67 -10.70
N LEU A 129 3.47 -11.08 -11.40
CA LEU A 129 3.43 -11.04 -12.86
C LEU A 129 4.65 -10.34 -13.44
N ALA A 130 5.09 -9.21 -12.87
CA ALA A 130 6.28 -8.50 -13.31
C ALA A 130 7.54 -9.38 -13.28
N LYS A 131 7.73 -10.12 -12.18
CA LYS A 131 8.84 -11.08 -12.03
C LYS A 131 8.82 -12.19 -13.08
N GLN A 132 7.62 -12.64 -13.47
CA GLN A 132 7.46 -13.67 -14.50
C GLN A 132 7.67 -13.13 -15.92
N LEU A 133 7.11 -11.96 -16.22
CA LEU A 133 7.11 -11.36 -17.56
C LEU A 133 8.44 -10.71 -17.92
N LEU A 134 9.21 -10.27 -16.93
CA LEU A 134 10.50 -9.60 -17.12
C LEU A 134 11.68 -10.51 -16.73
N ASP A 135 11.50 -11.83 -16.82
CA ASP A 135 12.57 -12.80 -16.61
C ASP A 135 13.78 -12.50 -17.52
N GLY A 136 14.98 -12.76 -17.01
CA GLY A 136 16.24 -12.44 -17.69
C GLY A 136 16.72 -11.00 -17.55
N HIS A 137 15.92 -10.09 -16.99
CA HIS A 137 16.35 -8.73 -16.60
C HIS A 137 16.80 -8.66 -15.13
N THR A 138 17.61 -7.66 -14.80
CA THR A 138 17.86 -7.33 -13.39
C THR A 138 16.69 -6.49 -12.89
N LEU A 139 15.98 -6.98 -11.88
CA LEU A 139 14.77 -6.35 -11.35
C LEU A 139 14.98 -5.85 -9.92
N SER A 140 14.57 -4.61 -9.68
CA SER A 140 14.20 -4.11 -8.36
C SER A 140 12.68 -4.01 -8.31
N VAL A 141 12.02 -4.65 -7.34
CA VAL A 141 10.56 -4.60 -7.22
C VAL A 141 10.19 -3.90 -5.93
N ALA A 142 9.57 -2.73 -6.05
CA ALA A 142 9.07 -1.90 -4.97
C ALA A 142 7.54 -2.00 -4.87
N SER A 143 7.03 -1.86 -3.66
CA SER A 143 5.59 -1.93 -3.36
C SER A 143 4.98 -0.58 -2.98
N SER A 144 5.78 0.46 -2.85
CA SER A 144 5.33 1.77 -2.42
C SER A 144 6.12 2.91 -3.06
N TYR A 145 5.56 4.12 -2.95
CA TYR A 145 6.24 5.34 -3.35
C TYR A 145 7.57 5.54 -2.60
N GLY A 146 7.60 5.30 -1.28
CA GLY A 146 8.81 5.47 -0.48
C GLY A 146 9.95 4.56 -0.93
N GLN A 147 9.64 3.30 -1.23
CA GLN A 147 10.62 2.34 -1.76
C GLN A 147 11.09 2.68 -3.17
N ALA A 148 10.19 3.17 -4.03
CA ALA A 148 10.59 3.65 -5.35
C ALA A 148 11.60 4.81 -5.23
N MET A 149 11.36 5.76 -4.32
CA MET A 149 12.29 6.87 -4.07
C MET A 149 13.61 6.38 -3.48
N GLU A 150 13.60 5.38 -2.60
CA GLU A 150 14.83 4.75 -2.09
C GLU A 150 15.68 4.19 -3.25
N VAL A 151 15.10 3.38 -4.13
CA VAL A 151 15.83 2.84 -5.29
C VAL A 151 16.34 3.96 -6.19
N LEU A 152 15.50 4.95 -6.51
CA LEU A 152 15.82 6.08 -7.38
C LEU A 152 16.78 7.10 -6.75
N THR A 153 17.17 6.96 -5.49
CA THR A 153 18.19 7.82 -4.86
C THR A 153 19.46 7.05 -4.51
N THR A 154 19.45 5.73 -4.64
CA THR A 154 20.64 4.90 -4.52
C THR A 154 21.48 4.97 -5.80
N GLY A 155 22.81 4.94 -5.67
CA GLY A 155 23.73 5.11 -6.82
C GLY A 155 23.68 4.02 -7.90
N ASP A 156 22.88 2.97 -7.70
CA ASP A 156 22.64 1.89 -8.67
C ASP A 156 21.31 2.14 -9.41
N PHE A 157 21.34 3.12 -10.31
CA PHE A 157 20.12 3.62 -10.96
C PHE A 157 19.56 2.63 -12.00
N PRO A 158 18.24 2.38 -11.99
CA PRO A 158 17.61 1.57 -13.03
C PRO A 158 17.65 2.30 -14.38
N SER A 159 17.85 1.55 -15.45
CA SER A 159 17.76 2.06 -16.82
C SER A 159 16.31 2.26 -17.30
N VAL A 160 15.38 1.53 -16.69
CA VAL A 160 13.95 1.56 -16.99
C VAL A 160 13.13 1.53 -15.70
N VAL A 161 12.05 2.30 -15.64
CA VAL A 161 11.07 2.26 -14.55
C VAL A 161 9.68 1.95 -15.10
N LEU A 162 9.02 0.95 -14.54
CA LEU A 162 7.64 0.59 -14.83
C LEU A 162 6.83 0.76 -13.55
N THR A 163 5.90 1.72 -13.51
CA THR A 163 5.19 2.07 -12.28
C THR A 163 3.69 1.99 -12.48
N ASP A 164 2.94 1.59 -11.45
CA ASP A 164 1.53 1.91 -11.38
C ASP A 164 1.33 3.42 -11.29
N LEU A 165 0.17 3.89 -11.77
CA LEU A 165 -0.30 5.25 -11.56
C LEU A 165 -0.65 5.47 -10.09
N TYR A 166 -1.53 4.63 -9.54
CA TYR A 166 -2.06 4.77 -8.20
C TYR A 166 -1.31 3.89 -7.22
N LEU A 167 -0.83 4.48 -6.13
CA LEU A 167 -0.21 3.75 -5.03
C LEU A 167 -0.81 4.24 -3.71
N PRO A 168 -0.83 3.42 -2.65
CA PRO A 168 -1.26 3.84 -1.32
C PRO A 168 -0.46 5.06 -0.84
N MET A 169 -1.14 5.98 -0.15
CA MET A 169 -0.52 7.14 0.46
C MET A 169 0.64 6.72 1.38
N SER A 170 1.85 7.23 1.12
CA SER A 170 3.06 6.86 1.85
C SER A 170 3.40 7.92 2.90
N ARG A 171 4.10 7.50 3.97
CA ARG A 171 4.71 8.41 4.95
C ARG A 171 5.92 9.14 4.38
N HIS A 172 6.51 8.67 3.28
CA HIS A 172 7.73 9.25 2.72
C HIS A 172 7.53 10.75 2.43
N GLY A 173 8.30 11.61 3.12
CA GLY A 173 8.21 13.07 3.01
C GLY A 173 7.05 13.75 3.76
N ALA A 174 6.18 13.01 4.46
CA ALA A 174 5.10 13.60 5.24
C ALA A 174 5.62 14.19 6.56
N LEU A 175 5.18 15.42 6.90
CA LEU A 175 5.55 16.11 8.15
C LEU A 175 4.94 15.46 9.41
N SER A 176 3.81 14.74 9.26
CA SER A 176 3.12 14.05 10.35
C SER A 176 2.26 12.92 9.81
N VAL A 177 2.06 11.86 10.61
CA VAL A 177 1.12 10.77 10.29
C VAL A 177 -0.34 11.21 10.27
N ASP A 178 -0.66 12.35 10.90
CA ASP A 178 -2.00 12.94 10.85
C ASP A 178 -2.36 13.40 9.43
N ALA A 179 -1.37 13.76 8.62
CA ALA A 179 -1.60 14.14 7.22
C ALA A 179 -1.94 12.93 6.34
N ILE A 180 -1.62 11.71 6.77
CA ILE A 180 -1.79 10.48 5.99
C ILE A 180 -3.21 9.96 6.15
N GLU A 181 -3.84 9.66 5.02
CA GLU A 181 -5.13 9.01 4.94
C GLU A 181 -4.91 7.55 4.55
N ILE A 182 -5.02 6.64 5.51
CA ILE A 182 -4.70 5.22 5.33
C ILE A 182 -5.68 4.60 4.32
N GLY A 183 -5.15 3.86 3.35
CA GLY A 183 -5.93 3.26 2.27
C GLY A 183 -6.30 4.23 1.14
N ARG A 184 -5.96 5.52 1.25
CA ARG A 184 -6.14 6.46 0.14
C ARG A 184 -5.11 6.20 -0.95
N LEU A 185 -5.58 6.09 -2.19
CA LEU A 185 -4.74 6.03 -3.37
C LEU A 185 -4.33 7.44 -3.81
N VAL A 186 -3.08 7.58 -4.21
CA VAL A 186 -2.47 8.82 -4.72
C VAL A 186 -1.82 8.48 -6.06
N PRO A 187 -1.91 9.35 -7.08
CA PRO A 187 -1.31 9.11 -8.40
C PRO A 187 0.24 9.28 -8.36
N TYR A 188 0.92 8.60 -7.43
CA TYR A 188 2.35 8.70 -7.22
C TYR A 188 3.18 8.25 -8.43
N GLY A 189 2.62 7.42 -9.31
CA GLY A 189 3.27 7.03 -10.57
C GLY A 189 3.73 8.22 -11.40
N LEU A 190 3.00 9.34 -11.35
CA LEU A 190 3.40 10.58 -12.01
C LEU A 190 4.68 11.17 -11.40
N LEU A 191 4.79 11.20 -10.07
CA LEU A 191 5.97 11.72 -9.38
C LEU A 191 7.18 10.79 -9.56
N ILE A 192 6.94 9.47 -9.48
CA ILE A 192 7.96 8.45 -9.75
C ILE A 192 8.49 8.62 -11.18
N ALA A 193 7.62 8.84 -12.16
CA ALA A 193 8.03 9.00 -13.55
C ALA A 193 8.90 10.22 -13.79
N LEU A 194 8.56 11.36 -13.19
CA LEU A 194 9.38 12.56 -13.27
C LEU A 194 10.76 12.37 -12.63
N GLU A 195 10.80 11.75 -11.45
CA GLU A 195 12.05 11.48 -10.73
C GLU A 195 12.93 10.47 -11.48
N ALA A 196 12.34 9.41 -12.02
CA ALA A 196 13.05 8.42 -12.82
C ALA A 196 13.65 9.02 -14.10
N ALA A 197 12.88 9.83 -14.84
CA ALA A 197 13.37 10.54 -16.02
C ALA A 197 14.47 11.55 -15.68
N ARG A 198 14.37 12.24 -14.53
CA ARG A 198 15.42 13.13 -14.01
C ARG A 198 16.74 12.37 -13.80
N ASN A 199 16.66 11.15 -13.29
CA ASN A 199 17.82 10.26 -13.09
C ASN A 199 18.22 9.46 -14.34
N GLY A 200 17.65 9.77 -15.49
CA GLY A 200 18.08 9.20 -16.77
C GLY A 200 17.50 7.82 -17.09
N ALA A 201 16.42 7.42 -16.43
CA ALA A 201 15.67 6.21 -16.77
C ALA A 201 14.56 6.51 -17.79
N ASP A 202 14.30 5.56 -18.69
CA ASP A 202 13.06 5.57 -19.47
C ASP A 202 11.91 5.04 -18.61
N VAL A 203 10.70 5.57 -18.77
CA VAL A 203 9.59 5.27 -17.88
C VAL A 203 8.32 4.87 -18.62
N ALA A 204 7.63 3.85 -18.12
CA ALA A 204 6.22 3.62 -18.45
C ALA A 204 5.36 3.65 -17.18
N ILE A 205 4.27 4.41 -17.23
CA ILE A 205 3.19 4.31 -16.24
C ILE A 205 2.17 3.33 -16.78
N VAL A 206 1.89 2.26 -16.02
CA VAL A 206 1.07 1.12 -16.44
C VAL A 206 -0.06 0.94 -15.44
N THR A 207 -1.26 1.37 -15.84
CA THR A 207 -2.44 1.34 -14.98
C THR A 207 -3.56 0.47 -15.56
N ASP A 208 -4.25 -0.20 -14.66
CA ASP A 208 -5.51 -0.91 -14.86
C ASP A 208 -6.71 -0.13 -14.31
N ALA A 209 -6.50 1.14 -13.92
CA ALA A 209 -7.55 2.01 -13.44
C ALA A 209 -8.67 2.15 -14.47
N ASN A 210 -9.91 1.88 -14.04
CA ASN A 210 -11.08 2.00 -14.90
C ASN A 210 -11.30 3.47 -15.30
N HIS A 211 -11.16 3.80 -16.58
CA HIS A 211 -11.35 5.18 -17.06
C HIS A 211 -12.77 5.72 -16.85
N HIS A 212 -13.77 4.87 -16.59
CA HIS A 212 -15.12 5.33 -16.28
C HIS A 212 -15.23 5.88 -14.86
N GLN A 213 -14.22 5.64 -14.02
CA GLN A 213 -14.25 5.97 -12.59
C GLN A 213 -13.15 6.95 -12.19
N ASP A 214 -12.22 7.27 -13.08
CA ASP A 214 -11.10 8.16 -12.79
C ASP A 214 -10.69 9.04 -13.98
N CYS A 215 -10.69 10.36 -13.76
CA CYS A 215 -10.40 11.33 -14.82
C CYS A 215 -8.93 11.35 -15.25
N ILE A 216 -8.00 10.98 -14.36
CA ILE A 216 -6.57 10.91 -14.70
C ILE A 216 -6.33 9.70 -15.62
N SER A 217 -6.87 8.54 -15.26
CA SER A 217 -6.86 7.35 -16.12
C SER A 217 -7.54 7.62 -17.47
N ALA A 218 -8.68 8.30 -17.49
CA ALA A 218 -9.33 8.68 -18.74
C ALA A 218 -8.46 9.61 -19.61
N ALA A 219 -7.69 10.51 -19.00
CA ALA A 219 -6.76 11.36 -19.76
C ALA A 219 -5.67 10.53 -20.45
N PHE A 220 -5.21 9.42 -19.84
CA PHE A 220 -4.18 8.56 -20.45
C PHE A 220 -4.64 7.96 -21.78
N ASP A 221 -5.94 7.72 -21.98
CA ASP A 221 -6.46 7.22 -23.25
C ASP A 221 -6.26 8.20 -24.43
N THR A 222 -6.16 9.49 -24.14
CA THR A 222 -5.85 10.53 -25.15
C THR A 222 -4.34 10.73 -25.35
N MET A 223 -3.52 10.19 -24.45
CA MET A 223 -2.07 10.41 -24.36
C MET A 223 -1.24 9.17 -24.77
N ARG A 224 -1.73 8.38 -25.73
CA ARG A 224 -1.14 7.09 -26.14
C ARG A 224 0.12 7.19 -27.01
N HIS A 225 0.87 8.29 -26.91
CA HIS A 225 2.14 8.47 -27.62
C HIS A 225 3.30 8.49 -26.64
N THR A 226 4.52 8.32 -27.17
CA THR A 226 5.73 8.44 -26.35
C THR A 226 6.11 9.90 -26.22
N TYR A 227 6.33 10.34 -24.99
CA TYR A 227 6.80 11.68 -24.65
C TYR A 227 8.31 11.65 -24.37
N SER A 228 8.95 12.83 -24.43
CA SER A 228 10.33 13.01 -23.97
C SER A 228 10.34 13.91 -22.74
N VAL A 229 10.90 13.42 -21.64
CA VAL A 229 11.11 14.16 -20.39
C VAL A 229 12.57 14.04 -20.03
N ASN A 230 13.30 15.17 -19.96
CA ASN A 230 14.73 15.19 -19.71
C ASN A 230 15.55 14.28 -20.68
N GLY A 231 15.12 14.20 -21.94
CA GLY A 231 15.75 13.33 -22.95
C GLY A 231 15.43 11.84 -22.81
N LYS A 232 14.52 11.46 -21.91
CA LYS A 232 14.08 10.07 -21.67
C LYS A 232 12.66 9.85 -22.12
N LYS A 233 12.37 8.63 -22.57
CA LYS A 233 11.05 8.22 -23.03
C LYS A 233 10.11 8.10 -21.84
N LEU A 234 8.92 8.68 -21.96
CA LEU A 234 7.81 8.49 -21.04
C LEU A 234 6.61 7.95 -21.82
N LEU A 235 6.08 6.81 -21.38
CA LEU A 235 4.89 6.19 -21.95
C LEU A 235 3.78 6.08 -20.90
N LEU A 236 2.55 6.42 -21.30
CA LEU A 236 1.37 6.33 -20.45
C LEU A 236 0.45 5.25 -21.01
N LEU A 237 0.27 4.16 -20.26
CA LEU A 237 -0.53 3.01 -20.66
C LEU A 237 -1.71 2.83 -19.72
N ASN A 238 -2.91 2.86 -20.30
CA ASN A 238 -4.14 2.47 -19.63
C ASN A 238 -4.68 1.17 -20.25
N ASN A 239 -5.35 0.37 -19.42
CA ASN A 239 -6.11 -0.81 -19.84
C ASN A 239 -5.29 -1.86 -20.62
N CYS A 240 -4.03 -2.07 -20.22
CA CYS A 240 -3.16 -3.12 -20.78
C CYS A 240 -3.02 -4.36 -19.88
N GLY A 241 -3.84 -4.47 -18.82
CA GLY A 241 -3.85 -5.64 -17.92
C GLY A 241 -2.53 -5.87 -17.18
N LYS A 242 -1.80 -4.79 -16.88
CA LYS A 242 -0.47 -4.85 -16.22
C LYS A 242 0.53 -5.73 -16.98
N ASP A 243 0.44 -5.72 -18.32
CA ASP A 243 1.41 -6.40 -19.20
C ASP A 243 2.74 -5.63 -19.24
N TRP A 244 3.58 -5.90 -18.24
CA TRP A 244 4.87 -5.24 -18.04
C TRP A 244 5.85 -5.45 -19.19
N ALA A 245 5.84 -6.63 -19.81
CA ALA A 245 6.71 -6.95 -20.94
C ALA A 245 6.32 -6.12 -22.18
N LYS A 246 5.02 -6.01 -22.47
CA LYS A 246 4.53 -5.14 -23.55
C LYS A 246 4.82 -3.67 -23.28
N ALA A 247 4.69 -3.22 -22.04
CA ALA A 247 5.06 -1.85 -21.67
C ALA A 247 6.54 -1.58 -21.96
N LEU A 248 7.43 -2.49 -21.57
CA LEU A 248 8.85 -2.43 -21.89
C LEU A 248 9.10 -2.40 -23.40
N GLU A 249 8.47 -3.31 -24.17
CA GLU A 249 8.62 -3.38 -25.63
C GLU A 249 8.24 -2.05 -26.31
N LEU A 250 7.07 -1.50 -25.94
CA LEU A 250 6.58 -0.22 -26.49
C LEU A 250 7.51 0.94 -26.13
N LEU A 251 8.05 0.95 -24.91
CA LEU A 251 8.98 1.97 -24.47
C LEU A 251 10.32 1.91 -25.22
N ARG A 252 10.66 0.78 -25.86
CA ARG A 252 11.91 0.64 -26.66
C ARG A 252 11.75 1.06 -28.11
N LYS A 253 10.55 1.00 -28.69
CA LYS A 253 10.26 1.54 -30.03
C LYS A 253 10.49 3.04 -30.06
#